data_AF-A0A925G012-F1
#
_entry.id   AF-A0A925G012-F1
#
_cell.length_a   1.000
_cell.length_b   1.000
_cell.length_c   1.000
_cell.angle_alpha   90.00
_cell.angle_beta   90.00
_cell.angle_gamma   90.00
#
_symmetry.space_group_name_H-M   'P 1'
#
loop_
_entity.id
_entity.type
_entity.pdbx_description
1 polymer ?
#
loop_
_entity_poly.entity_id
_entity_poly.type
_entity_poly.pdbx_seq_one_letter_code
_entity_poly.pdbx_strand_id
1 'polypeptide(L)' 'MSTTLIPIKTQYDSWVVEMTPEMAQAAHVAEGSYLIFQLSEGKVLAEILPPATPEIKDMVRKISEQFHDDFAEMKRLGD' A
#
# COMPACT_ATOMS: atom_id res chain seq x y z
N MET A 1 18.02 1.84 -16.50
CA MET A 1 17.17 0.66 -16.22
C MET A 1 15.74 1.16 -16.18
N SER A 2 14.85 0.64 -17.03
CA SER A 2 13.43 0.98 -16.98
C SER A 2 12.79 0.16 -15.86
N THR A 3 12.25 0.81 -14.83
CA THR A 3 11.51 0.14 -13.77
C THR A 3 10.06 0.02 -14.22
N THR A 4 9.61 -1.20 -14.51
CA THR A 4 8.19 -1.43 -14.81
C THR A 4 7.38 -1.33 -13.52
N LEU A 5 6.50 -0.34 -13.45
CA LEU A 5 5.53 -0.21 -12.37
C LEU A 5 4.31 -1.07 -12.67
N ILE A 6 3.97 -1.97 -11.73
CA ILE A 6 2.78 -2.83 -11.84
C ILE A 6 1.79 -2.38 -10.76
N PRO A 7 0.71 -1.68 -11.12
CA PRO A 7 -0.33 -1.30 -10.17
C PRO A 7 -1.07 -2.53 -9.64
N ILE A 8 -1.33 -2.56 -8.34
CA ILE A 8 -2.08 -3.62 -7.67
C ILE A 8 -3.54 -3.20 -7.59
N LYS A 9 -4.46 -3.99 -8.17
CA LYS A 9 -5.91 -3.73 -8.08
C LYS A 9 -6.40 -4.00 -6.66
N THR A 10 -7.19 -3.09 -6.11
CA THR A 10 -7.88 -3.24 -4.82
C THR A 10 -9.32 -3.71 -5.01
N GLN A 11 -9.98 -4.06 -3.90
CA GLN A 11 -11.40 -4.41 -3.86
C GLN A 11 -12.36 -3.24 -4.12
N TYR A 12 -11.87 -2.00 -4.15
CA TYR A 12 -12.69 -0.77 -4.27
C TYR A 12 -12.57 -0.10 -5.65
N ASP A 13 -12.30 -0.88 -6.70
CA ASP A 13 -12.03 -0.40 -8.07
C ASP A 13 -10.97 0.72 -8.12
N SER A 14 -9.99 0.63 -7.22
CA SER A 14 -8.80 1.47 -7.22
C SER A 14 -7.55 0.62 -7.45
N TRP A 15 -6.46 1.28 -7.76
CA TRP A 15 -5.15 0.67 -7.90
C TRP A 15 -4.16 1.39 -7.00
N VAL A 16 -3.21 0.63 -6.47
CA VAL A 16 -2.13 1.15 -5.64
C VAL A 16 -0.81 0.85 -6.34
N VAL A 17 0.10 1.82 -6.35
CA VAL A 17 1.48 1.64 -6.78
C VAL A 17 2.41 2.29 -5.76
N GLU A 18 3.48 1.60 -5.40
CA GLU A 18 4.56 2.22 -4.63
C GLU A 18 5.28 3.23 -5.53
N MET A 19 5.42 4.46 -5.06
CA MET A 19 6.06 5.51 -5.84
C MET A 19 7.56 5.24 -5.91
N THR A 20 8.13 5.32 -7.11
CA THR A 20 9.59 5.32 -7.25
C THR A 20 10.18 6.57 -6.60
N PRO A 21 11.49 6.59 -6.28
CA PRO A 21 12.15 7.80 -5.78
C PRO A 21 11.97 9.00 -6.72
N GLU A 22 12.00 8.77 -8.04
CA GLU A 22 11.75 9.80 -9.06
C GLU A 22 10.33 10.38 -8.95
N MET A 23 9.31 9.53 -8.79
CA MET A 23 7.93 9.99 -8.61
C MET A 23 7.77 10.77 -7.30
N ALA A 24 8.36 10.29 -6.21
CA ALA A 24 8.27 10.95 -4.90
C ALA A 24 8.93 12.34 -4.95
N GLN A 25 10.10 12.44 -5.60
CA GLN A 25 10.78 13.70 -5.82
C GLN A 25 9.95 14.66 -6.70
N ALA A 26 9.37 14.17 -7.81
CA ALA A 26 8.56 14.97 -8.71
C ALA A 26 7.28 15.50 -8.04
N ALA A 27 6.70 14.74 -7.12
CA ALA A 27 5.50 15.13 -6.37
C ALA A 27 5.81 15.90 -5.06
N HIS A 28 7.09 16.10 -4.72
CA HIS A 28 7.53 16.70 -3.45
C HIS A 28 6.97 16.00 -2.20
N VAL A 29 6.93 14.67 -2.22
CA VAL A 29 6.47 13.82 -1.10
C VAL A 29 7.60 12.94 -0.59
N ALA A 30 7.39 12.31 0.58
CA ALA A 30 8.38 11.43 1.16
C ALA A 30 8.58 10.15 0.33
N GLU A 31 9.81 9.64 0.28
CA GLU A 31 10.10 8.32 -0.29
C GLU A 31 9.32 7.23 0.46
N GLY A 32 8.92 6.18 -0.27
CA GLY A 32 8.05 5.12 0.27
C GLY A 32 6.57 5.52 0.37
N SER A 33 6.17 6.63 -0.25
CA SER A 33 4.76 6.98 -0.45
C SER A 33 4.11 6.04 -1.47
N TYR A 34 2.80 5.89 -1.36
CA TYR A 34 1.98 5.15 -2.31
C TYR A 34 1.11 6.10 -3.11
N LEU A 35 0.98 5.85 -4.41
CA LEU A 35 -0.03 6.49 -5.25
C LEU A 35 -1.23 5.56 -5.36
N ILE A 36 -2.39 6.06 -4.95
CA ILE A 36 -3.67 5.41 -5.16
C ILE A 36 -4.38 6.12 -6.29
N PHE A 37 -4.93 5.38 -7.24
CA PHE A 37 -5.75 5.99 -8.28
C PHE A 37 -6.98 5.14 -8.61
N GLN A 38 -8.06 5.83 -8.95
CA GLN A 38 -9.32 5.25 -9.41
C GLN A 38 -9.66 5.81 -10.78
N LEU A 39 -10.16 4.95 -11.65
CA LEU A 39 -10.71 5.33 -12.94
C LEU A 39 -12.22 5.51 -12.78
N SER A 40 -12.75 6.67 -13.14
CA SER A 40 -14.18 6.95 -13.07
C SER A 40 -14.59 7.88 -14.19
N GLU A 41 -15.55 7.46 -15.03
CA GLU A 41 -16.14 8.27 -16.11
C GLU A 41 -15.09 8.99 -17.01
N GLY A 42 -14.03 8.27 -17.40
CA GLY A 42 -12.97 8.84 -18.25
C GLY A 42 -12.03 9.81 -17.52
N LYS A 43 -12.14 9.92 -16.19
CA LYS A 43 -11.23 10.69 -15.32
C LYS A 43 -10.38 9.74 -14.47
N VAL A 44 -9.25 10.27 -14.02
CA VAL A 44 -8.42 9.65 -12.99
C VAL A 44 -8.55 10.48 -11.72
N LEU A 45 -9.01 9.86 -10.65
CA LEU A 45 -8.92 10.41 -9.30
C LEU A 45 -7.68 9.78 -8.66
N ALA A 46 -6.80 10.60 -8.08
CA ALA A 46 -5.55 10.12 -7.51
C ALA A 46 -5.27 10.78 -6.17
N GLU A 47 -4.72 10.01 -5.24
CA GLU A 47 -4.31 10.43 -3.91
C GLU A 47 -2.95 9.84 -3.58
N ILE A 48 -2.12 10.60 -2.87
CA ILE A 48 -0.82 10.14 -2.38
C ILE A 48 -0.95 9.85 -0.90
N LEU A 49 -0.64 8.61 -0.52
CA LEU A 49 -0.50 8.24 0.88
C LEU A 49 0.98 8.35 1.30
N PRO A 50 1.28 9.11 2.36
CA PRO A 50 2.64 9.17 2.89
C PRO A 50 3.05 7.79 3.44
N PRO A 51 4.37 7.54 3.59
CA PRO A 51 4.85 6.33 4.24
C PRO A 51 4.27 6.23 5.65
N ALA A 52 3.96 5.01 6.07
CA ALA A 52 3.48 4.74 7.42
C ALA A 52 4.50 5.24 8.46
N THR A 53 4.01 5.97 9.47
CA THR A 53 4.85 6.48 10.55
C THR A 53 5.39 5.33 11.41
N PRO A 54 6.49 5.53 12.15
CA PRO A 54 7.02 4.53 13.08
C PRO A 54 5.97 4.01 14.06
N GLU A 55 5.10 4.88 14.56
CA GLU A 55 4.04 4.52 15.51
C GLU A 55 3.02 3.55 14.89
N ILE A 56 2.61 3.80 13.65
CA ILE A 56 1.70 2.91 12.92
C ILE A 56 2.38 1.57 12.64
N LYS A 57 3.65 1.58 12.21
CA LYS A 57 4.43 0.36 11.98
C LYS A 57 4.56 -0.48 13.25
N ASP A 58 4.81 0.17 14.38
CA ASP A 58 4.94 -0.48 15.68
C ASP A 58 3.61 -1.05 16.16
N MET A 59 2.50 -0.32 15.93
CA MET A 59 1.17 -0.82 16.24
C MET A 59 0.82 -2.06 15.41
N VAL A 60 1.04 -2.02 14.09
CA VAL A 60 0.80 -3.17 13.19
C VAL A 60 1.67 -4.36 13.60
N ARG A 61 2.94 -4.14 13.94
CA ARG A 61 3.84 -5.19 14.43
C ARG A 61 3.30 -5.84 15.70
N LYS A 62 2.91 -5.04 16.71
CA LYS A 62 2.34 -5.55 17.96
C LYS A 62 1.07 -6.37 17.75
N ILE A 63 0.17 -5.91 16.88
CA ILE A 63 -1.05 -6.65 16.53
C ILE A 63 -0.68 -7.97 15.84
N SER A 64 0.24 -7.94 14.88
CA SER A 64 0.68 -9.16 14.17
C SER A 64 1.34 -10.18 15.12
N GLU A 65 2.07 -9.73 16.13
CA GLU A 65 2.67 -10.59 17.15
C GLU A 65 1.62 -11.14 18.11
N GLN A 66 0.70 -10.28 18.57
CA GLN A 66 -0.36 -10.66 19.51
C GLN A 66 -1.29 -11.74 18.96
N PHE A 67 -1.62 -11.66 17.68
CA PHE A 67 -2.56 -12.56 17.01
C PHE A 67 -1.87 -13.60 16.12
N HIS A 68 -0.55 -13.79 16.28
CA HIS A 68 0.22 -14.69 15.42
C HIS A 68 -0.34 -16.12 15.39
N ASP A 69 -0.63 -16.67 16.57
CA ASP A 69 -1.14 -18.03 16.72
C ASP A 69 -2.58 -18.16 16.17
N ASP A 70 -3.42 -17.13 16.38
CA ASP A 70 -4.77 -17.08 15.84
C ASP A 70 -4.77 -17.05 14.30
N PHE A 71 -3.89 -16.25 13.70
CA PHE A 71 -3.73 -16.23 12.24
C PHE A 71 -3.18 -17.56 11.70
N ALA A 72 -2.27 -18.22 12.42
CA ALA A 72 -1.75 -19.53 12.05
C ALA A 72 -2.84 -20.61 12.12
N GLU A 73 -3.70 -20.58 13.13
CA GLU A 73 -4.82 -21.50 13.27
C GLU A 73 -5.91 -21.26 12.21
N MET A 74 -6.27 -20.00 11.93
CA MET A 74 -7.22 -19.67 10.85
C MET A 74 -6.72 -20.13 9.49
N LYS A 75 -5.40 -20.04 9.22
CA LYS A 75 -4.79 -20.56 8.00
C LYS A 75 -4.82 -22.09 7.93
N ARG A 76 -4.63 -22.78 9.06
CA ARG A 76 -4.68 -24.26 9.16
C ARG A 76 -6.10 -24.82 8.93
N LEU A 77 -7.14 -24.07 9.32
CA LEU A 77 -8.54 -24.49 9.20
C LEU A 77 -9.18 -24.11 7.85
N GLY A 78 -8.50 -23.31 7.03
CA GLY A 78 -8.99 -22.79 5.74
C GLY A 78 -8.31 -23.37 4.49
N ASP A 79 -7.35 -24.28 4.64
CA ASP A 79 -6.89 -25.25 3.63
C ASP A 79 -7.64 -26.58 3.81
#